data_AF-A0A815AZF9-F1
#
_entry.id   AF-A0A815AZF9-F1
#
_cell.length_a   1.000
_cell.length_b   1.000
_cell.length_c   1.000
_cell.angle_alpha   90.00
_cell.angle_beta   90.00
_cell.angle_gamma   90.00
#
_symmetry.space_group_name_H-M   'P 1'
#
loop_
_entity.id
_entity.type
_entity.pdbx_description
1 polymer ?
#
loop_
_entity_poly.entity_id
_entity_poly.type
_entity_poly.pdbx_seq_one_letter_code
_entity_poly.pdbx_strand_id
1 'polypeptide(L)' 'MDSDESNPISEIHRGHFEEAMRFARRSVSDDDIRDYEMFSQTLRQSRGFGSQFRFPDQQQPSQGGHRGQNNDDGDLYD' A
#
# COMPACT_ATOMS: atom_id res chain seq x y z
N MET A 1 -0.60 -13.11 -56.86
CA MET A 1 0.65 -13.52 -56.19
C MET A 1 1.26 -12.24 -55.63
N ASP A 2 1.66 -12.27 -54.36
CA ASP A 2 2.19 -11.18 -53.51
C ASP A 2 1.18 -10.23 -52.84
N SER A 3 0.54 -10.71 -51.78
CA SER A 3 0.03 -9.81 -50.72
C SER A 3 0.25 -10.36 -49.31
N ASP A 4 1.31 -11.16 -49.12
CA ASP A 4 1.79 -11.59 -47.80
C ASP A 4 3.12 -10.90 -47.47
N GLU A 5 3.17 -9.59 -47.70
CA GLU A 5 4.23 -8.70 -47.24
C GLU A 5 4.11 -8.59 -45.71
N SER A 6 4.58 -9.64 -45.02
CA SER A 6 4.63 -9.74 -43.56
C SER A 6 5.43 -8.56 -43.03
N ASN A 7 4.73 -7.50 -42.62
CA ASN A 7 5.33 -6.37 -41.92
C ASN A 7 5.94 -6.94 -40.63
N PRO A 8 7.28 -7.02 -40.52
CA PRO A 8 7.89 -7.60 -39.33
C PRO A 8 7.56 -6.67 -38.16
N ILE A 9 6.70 -7.13 -37.25
CA ILE A 9 6.41 -6.41 -36.02
C ILE A 9 7.73 -6.32 -35.26
N SER A 10 8.18 -5.09 -34.99
CA SER A 10 9.36 -4.88 -34.17
C SER A 10 9.11 -5.37 -32.74
N GLU A 11 9.94 -6.29 -32.26
CA GLU A 11 9.86 -6.81 -30.90
C GLU A 11 10.61 -5.93 -29.92
N ILE A 12 10.09 -5.84 -28.69
CA ILE A 12 10.77 -5.12 -27.60
C ILE A 12 11.85 -6.03 -27.01
N HIS A 13 13.09 -5.83 -27.45
CA HIS A 13 14.28 -6.47 -26.88
C HIS A 13 14.82 -5.77 -25.62
N ARG A 14 15.69 -6.48 -24.89
CA ARG A 14 16.37 -6.02 -23.66
C ARG A 14 17.02 -4.63 -23.81
N GLY A 15 17.63 -4.33 -24.96
CA GLY A 15 18.28 -3.03 -25.19
C GLY A 15 17.33 -1.83 -25.11
N HIS A 16 16.06 -2.00 -25.49
CA HIS A 16 15.06 -0.94 -25.34
C HIS A 16 14.76 -0.63 -23.87
N PHE A 17 14.73 -1.66 -23.02
CA PHE A 17 14.58 -1.48 -21.57
C PHE A 17 15.82 -0.84 -20.94
N GLU A 18 17.02 -1.22 -21.37
CA GLU A 18 18.25 -0.61 -20.87
C GLU A 18 18.31 0.90 -21.17
N GLU A 19 17.92 1.31 -22.37
CA GLU A 19 17.81 2.73 -22.72
C GLU A 19 16.73 3.43 -21.89
N ALA A 20 15.53 2.84 -21.80
CA ALA A 20 14.43 3.41 -21.02
C ALA A 20 14.79 3.57 -19.53
N MET A 21 15.50 2.59 -18.95
CA MET A 21 15.90 2.62 -17.54
C MET A 21 16.92 3.71 -17.23
N ARG A 22 17.67 4.24 -18.21
CA ARG A 22 18.55 5.40 -18.00
C ARG A 22 17.78 6.67 -17.66
N PHE A 23 16.56 6.79 -18.16
CA PHE A 23 15.70 7.95 -17.95
C PHE A 23 14.65 7.75 -16.86
N ALA A 24 14.40 6.50 -16.46
CA ALA A 24 13.47 6.17 -15.38
C ALA A 24 13.97 6.71 -14.03
N ARG A 25 13.07 7.35 -13.27
CA ARG A 25 13.37 7.89 -11.94
C ARG A 25 12.18 7.66 -11.01
N ARG A 26 12.45 7.59 -9.70
CA ARG A 26 11.42 7.51 -8.67
C ARG A 26 10.61 8.80 -8.68
N SER A 27 9.29 8.68 -8.71
CA SER A 27 8.36 9.81 -8.66
C SER A 27 8.14 10.35 -7.24
N VAL A 28 8.44 9.54 -6.22
CA VAL A 28 8.25 9.86 -4.80
C VAL A 28 9.61 10.02 -4.11
N SER A 29 9.73 11.07 -3.29
CA SER A 29 10.94 11.37 -2.53
C SER A 29 11.12 10.43 -1.33
N ASP A 30 12.34 10.36 -0.78
CA ASP A 30 12.59 9.59 0.45
C ASP A 30 11.91 10.20 1.67
N ASP A 31 11.76 11.53 1.70
CA ASP A 31 11.05 12.25 2.76
C ASP A 31 9.56 11.87 2.79
N ASP A 32 8.90 11.90 1.63
CA ASP A 32 7.49 11.52 1.51
C ASP A 32 7.28 10.06 1.94
N ILE A 33 8.18 9.16 1.57
CA ILE A 33 8.09 7.74 1.97
C ILE A 33 8.13 7.63 3.49
N ARG A 34 9.08 8.31 4.14
CA ARG A 34 9.23 8.28 5.60
C ARG A 34 7.99 8.83 6.31
N ASP A 35 7.42 9.93 5.80
CA ASP A 35 6.22 10.54 6.36
C ASP A 35 5.01 9.59 6.25
N TYR A 36 4.85 8.91 5.11
CA TYR A 36 3.79 7.92 4.94
C TYR A 36 4.00 6.65 5.78
N GLU A 37 5.25 6.20 5.96
CA GLU A 37 5.58 5.10 6.88
C GLU A 37 5.19 5.46 8.32
N MET A 38 5.58 6.63 8.82
CA MET A 38 5.23 7.12 10.16
C MET A 38 3.71 7.31 10.31
N PHE A 39 3.04 7.83 9.29
CA PHE A 39 1.59 7.99 9.27
C PHE A 39 0.87 6.63 9.34
N SER A 40 1.33 5.62 8.60
CA SER A 40 0.71 4.29 8.61
C SER A 40 0.67 3.66 10.01
N GLN A 41 1.74 3.84 10.80
CA GLN A 41 1.87 3.32 12.15
C GLN A 41 1.01 4.10 13.17
N THR A 42 0.87 5.41 12.96
CA THR A 42 0.16 6.31 13.90
C THR A 42 -1.28 6.61 13.48
N LEU A 43 -1.74 6.13 12.32
CA LEU A 43 -3.07 6.35 11.75
C LEU A 43 -4.21 5.96 12.70
N ARG A 44 -4.01 4.89 13.49
CA ARG A 44 -4.96 4.43 14.50
C ARG A 44 -4.81 5.15 15.85
N GLN A 45 -3.62 5.67 16.16
CA GLN A 45 -3.37 6.42 17.40
C GLN A 45 -3.86 7.87 17.31
N SER A 46 -3.75 8.51 16.13
CA SER A 46 -4.13 9.91 15.90
C SER A 46 -5.65 10.14 15.84
N ARG A 47 -6.44 9.09 15.58
CA ARG A 47 -7.85 9.04 16.02
C ARG A 47 -7.86 8.89 17.53
N GLY A 48 -7.48 9.97 18.22
CA GLY A 48 -7.24 10.00 19.66
C GLY A 48 -8.30 9.20 20.39
N PHE A 49 -7.84 8.21 21.16
CA PHE A 49 -8.56 7.48 22.20
C PHE A 49 -10.11 7.60 22.10
N GLY A 50 -10.65 7.00 21.05
CA GLY A 50 -11.99 7.30 20.55
C GLY A 50 -12.90 6.09 20.47
N SER A 51 -12.87 5.23 21.50
CA SER A 51 -13.97 4.29 21.76
C SER A 51 -15.22 4.98 22.33
N GLN A 52 -15.30 6.32 22.24
CA GLN A 52 -16.35 7.14 22.84
C GLN A 52 -17.38 7.63 21.81
N PHE A 53 -17.52 6.98 20.65
CA PHE A 53 -18.73 7.14 19.84
C PHE A 53 -19.71 6.03 20.18
N ARG A 54 -20.60 6.30 21.14
CA ARG A 54 -21.81 5.50 21.39
C ARG A 54 -23.02 6.36 21.08
N PHE A 55 -23.94 5.82 20.30
CA PHE A 55 -25.26 6.41 20.14
C PHE A 55 -25.93 6.50 21.52
N PRO A 56 -26.67 7.59 21.82
CA PRO A 56 -27.20 7.89 23.15
C PRO A 56 -28.17 6.83 23.74
N ASP A 57 -28.48 5.75 23.02
CA ASP A 57 -29.43 4.70 23.44
C ASP A 57 -28.79 3.36 23.85
N GLN A 58 -27.46 3.20 23.79
CA GLN A 58 -26.81 1.94 24.17
C GLN A 58 -26.35 1.91 25.63
N GLN A 59 -27.31 1.83 26.55
CA GLN A 59 -27.07 1.24 27.87
C GLN A 59 -26.96 -0.28 27.70
N GLN A 60 -25.75 -0.84 27.78
CA GLN A 60 -25.55 -2.24 28.15
C GLN A 60 -24.37 -2.40 29.10
N PRO A 61 -24.47 -3.34 30.06
CA PRO A 61 -23.64 -3.37 31.25
C PRO A 61 -22.20 -3.79 30.94
N SER A 62 -21.28 -3.19 31.69
CA SER A 62 -19.87 -3.54 31.79
C SER A 62 -19.67 -5.04 32.00
N GLN A 63 -19.03 -5.73 31.05
CA GLN A 63 -18.29 -6.96 31.31
C GLN A 63 -16.99 -7.01 30.49
N GLY A 64 -15.89 -7.26 31.20
CA GLY A 64 -14.80 -8.09 30.72
C GLY A 64 -13.74 -7.38 29.88
N GLY A 65 -12.69 -6.90 30.55
CA GLY A 65 -11.45 -6.57 29.86
C GLY A 65 -10.80 -7.80 29.25
N HIS A 66 -10.41 -7.71 27.98
CA HIS A 66 -9.41 -8.59 27.38
C HIS A 66 -8.36 -7.73 26.67
N ARG A 67 -7.24 -7.58 27.38
CA ARG A 67 -5.93 -7.16 26.88
C ARG A 67 -5.40 -8.30 25.99
N GLY A 68 -5.65 -8.20 24.68
CA GLY A 68 -5.00 -9.03 23.68
C GLY A 68 -3.74 -8.33 23.17
N GLN A 69 -2.62 -8.53 23.84
CA GLN A 69 -1.31 -8.51 23.19
C GLN A 69 -1.30 -9.72 22.25
N ASN A 70 -1.28 -9.51 20.95
CA ASN A 70 -0.72 -10.47 20.00
C ASN A 70 -0.01 -9.66 18.93
N ASN A 71 1.31 -9.84 18.90
CA ASN A 71 2.19 -9.37 17.85
C ASN A 71 1.95 -10.26 16.63
N ASP A 72 0.88 -9.99 15.88
CA ASP A 72 0.64 -10.64 14.59
C ASP A 72 1.18 -9.73 13.48
N ASP A 73 2.49 -9.44 13.55
CA ASP A 73 3.29 -8.84 12.48
C ASP A 73 3.72 -9.91 11.46
N GLY A 74 2.82 -10.85 11.13
CA GLY A 74 3.08 -11.97 10.24
C GLY A 74 2.11 -11.96 9.07
N ASP A 75 2.56 -11.38 7.97
CA ASP A 75 2.21 -11.80 6.60
C ASP A 75 0.78 -11.48 6.12
N LEU A 76 0.57 -10.21 5.72
CA LEU A 76 -0.60 -9.80 4.91
C LEU A 76 -0.49 -10.21 3.42
N TYR A 77 0.56 -10.94 3.06
CA TYR A 77 0.81 -11.45 1.71
C TYR A 77 1.29 -12.91 1.73
N ASP A 78 0.48 -13.79 2.31
CA ASP A 78 0.39 -15.20 1.94
C ASP A 78 -1.08 -15.56 1.65
#